data_AF-A0A411YB27-F1
#
_entry.id   AF-A0A411YB27-F1
#
_cell.length_a   1.000
_cell.length_b   1.000
_cell.length_c   1.000
_cell.angle_alpha   90.00
_cell.angle_beta   90.00
_cell.angle_gamma   90.00
#
_symmetry.space_group_name_H-M   'P 1'
#
loop_
_entity.id
_entity.type
_entity.pdbx_description
1 polymer ?
#
loop_
_entity_poly.entity_id
_entity_poly.type
_entity_poly.pdbx_seq_one_letter_code
_entity_poly.pdbx_strand_id
1 'polypeptide(L)'
;MRQALRDLRRPDLLARNPLLGTRLLSSNTGSGPPDAAALEDLLGRAIAQLGSHPRDERLQRAVETTYARPAATQEAAAAALGLPFSTYRRHLTQGVSRVCAWLWAQEVGDAVVPTAGHR
;
A
#
# COMPACT_ATOMS: atom_id res chain seq x y z
N MET A 1 1.56 7.89 2.08
CA MET A 1 0.92 6.55 1.89
C MET A 1 -0.25 6.58 0.93
N ARG A 2 -1.41 7.20 1.26
CA ARG A 2 -2.58 7.23 0.34
C ARG A 2 -2.28 7.81 -1.04
N GLN A 3 -1.47 8.88 -1.09
CA GLN A 3 -1.03 9.47 -2.36
C GLN A 3 -0.18 8.49 -3.18
N ALA A 4 0.73 7.75 -2.54
CA ALA A 4 1.56 6.75 -3.20
C ALA A 4 0.71 5.62 -3.84
N LEU A 5 -0.40 5.21 -3.21
CA LEU A 5 -1.35 4.28 -3.84
C LEU A 5 -2.01 4.87 -5.10
N ARG A 6 -2.36 6.16 -5.09
CA ARG A 6 -2.92 6.84 -6.27
C ARG A 6 -1.92 6.94 -7.41
N ASP A 7 -0.65 7.06 -7.07
CA ASP A 7 0.45 7.21 -8.01
C ASP A 7 1.07 5.86 -8.40
N LEU A 8 0.50 4.72 -7.96
CA LEU A 8 1.09 3.38 -8.09
C LEU A 8 1.48 3.00 -9.53
N ARG A 9 0.77 3.52 -10.54
CA ARG A 9 1.06 3.26 -11.97
C ARG A 9 1.80 4.40 -12.67
N ARG A 10 2.33 5.36 -11.90
CA ARG A 10 3.01 6.57 -12.38
C ARG A 10 4.42 6.61 -11.81
N PRO A 11 5.39 5.90 -12.43
CA PRO A 11 6.74 5.77 -11.88
C PRO A 11 7.43 7.12 -11.69
N ASP A 12 7.13 8.11 -12.54
CA ASP A 12 7.59 9.49 -12.44
C ASP A 12 7.11 10.21 -11.17
N LEU A 13 5.89 9.95 -10.72
CA LEU A 13 5.35 10.50 -9.48
C LEU A 13 5.83 9.72 -8.25
N LEU A 14 5.98 8.39 -8.38
CA LEU A 14 6.57 7.56 -7.32
C LEU A 14 8.03 7.93 -7.05
N ALA A 15 8.80 8.24 -8.10
CA ALA A 15 10.19 8.69 -8.00
C ALA A 15 10.37 10.00 -7.21
N ARG A 16 9.28 10.76 -7.00
CA ARG A 16 9.26 12.01 -6.24
C ARG A 16 8.51 11.88 -4.92
N ASN A 17 8.09 10.66 -4.56
CA ASN A 17 7.28 10.45 -3.38
C ASN A 17 8.14 10.59 -2.11
N PRO A 18 7.69 11.34 -1.08
CA PRO A 18 8.44 11.49 0.17
C PRO A 18 8.72 10.16 0.89
N LEU A 19 7.94 9.09 0.61
CA LEU A 19 8.19 7.77 1.17
C LEU A 19 9.55 7.17 0.75
N LEU A 20 10.15 7.64 -0.36
CA LEU A 20 11.49 7.20 -0.77
C LEU A 20 12.58 7.50 0.26
N GLY A 21 12.41 8.58 1.03
CA GLY A 21 13.35 8.97 2.09
C GLY A 21 13.01 8.42 3.47
N THR A 22 11.97 7.59 3.59
CA THR A 22 11.55 7.01 4.88
C THR A 22 12.26 5.70 5.16
N ARG A 23 12.35 5.32 6.44
CA ARG A 23 13.01 4.07 6.84
C ARG A 23 12.32 2.84 6.25
N LEU A 24 11.02 2.97 6.02
CA LEU A 24 10.15 2.04 5.35
C LEU A 24 10.77 1.47 4.09
N LEU A 25 11.39 2.29 3.24
CA LEU A 25 12.10 1.78 2.07
C LEU A 25 13.55 1.43 2.33
N SER A 26 14.31 2.20 3.13
CA SER A 26 15.71 1.85 3.37
C SER A 26 15.88 0.45 3.97
N SER A 27 14.92 0.01 4.79
CA SER A 27 14.94 -1.31 5.43
C SER A 27 14.34 -2.42 4.53
N ASN A 28 13.66 -2.04 3.44
CA ASN A 28 13.06 -2.95 2.47
C ASN A 28 13.84 -3.03 1.14
N THR A 29 14.80 -2.13 0.92
CA THR A 29 15.69 -2.12 -0.24
C THR A 29 17.01 -2.80 0.10
N GLY A 30 17.58 -3.55 -0.84
CA GLY A 30 18.91 -4.14 -0.71
C GLY A 30 20.03 -3.09 -0.78
N SER A 31 21.18 -3.45 -1.34
CA SER A 31 22.38 -2.59 -1.41
C SER A 31 22.25 -1.33 -2.30
N GLY A 32 21.07 -0.99 -2.80
CA GLY A 32 20.83 0.13 -3.71
C GLY A 32 20.02 1.26 -3.08
N PRO A 33 20.10 2.48 -3.62
CA PRO A 33 19.25 3.58 -3.17
C PRO A 33 17.77 3.25 -3.44
N PRO A 34 16.84 3.62 -2.53
CA PRO A 34 15.42 3.49 -2.78
C PRO A 34 14.99 4.22 -4.04
N ASP A 35 14.22 3.54 -4.89
CA ASP A 35 13.70 4.08 -6.14
C ASP A 35 12.19 3.83 -6.29
N ALA A 36 11.64 4.33 -7.40
CA ALA A 36 10.22 4.20 -7.70
C ALA A 36 9.75 2.73 -7.77
N ALA A 37 10.61 1.83 -8.28
CA ALA A 37 10.30 0.41 -8.41
C ALA A 37 10.22 -0.26 -7.03
N ALA A 38 11.16 0.05 -6.13
CA ALA A 38 11.11 -0.42 -4.75
C ALA A 38 9.85 0.06 -4.01
N LEU A 39 9.42 1.30 -4.26
CA LEU A 39 8.17 1.83 -3.71
C LEU A 39 6.95 1.12 -4.31
N GLU A 40 6.92 0.88 -5.61
CA GLU A 40 5.85 0.12 -6.28
C GLU A 40 5.74 -1.29 -5.70
N ASP A 41 6.87 -2.01 -5.58
CA ASP A 41 6.93 -3.37 -5.03
C ASP A 41 6.47 -3.43 -3.58
N LEU A 42 6.89 -2.47 -2.75
CA LEU A 42 6.45 -2.38 -1.37
C LEU A 42 4.93 -2.15 -1.27
N LEU A 43 4.37 -1.24 -2.08
CA LEU A 43 2.93 -0.99 -2.11
C LEU A 43 2.18 -2.23 -2.61
N GLY A 44 2.72 -2.93 -3.61
CA GLY A 44 2.21 -4.22 -4.09
C GLY A 44 2.16 -5.27 -2.99
N ARG A 45 3.25 -5.44 -2.23
CA ARG A 45 3.30 -6.33 -1.06
C ARG A 45 2.28 -5.95 0.01
N ALA A 46 2.12 -4.66 0.29
CA ALA A 46 1.14 -4.17 1.26
C ALA A 46 -0.31 -4.50 0.85
N ILE A 47 -0.62 -4.39 -0.45
CA ILE A 47 -1.93 -4.78 -1.00
C ILE A 47 -2.10 -6.29 -0.93
N ALA A 48 -1.10 -7.07 -1.34
CA ALA A 48 -1.13 -8.53 -1.29
C ALA A 48 -1.34 -9.07 0.14
N GLN A 49 -0.79 -8.39 1.15
CA GLN A 49 -0.98 -8.77 2.54
C GLN A 49 -2.46 -8.74 2.97
N LEU A 50 -3.32 -7.93 2.36
CA LEU A 50 -4.77 -7.98 2.63
C LEU A 50 -5.36 -9.36 2.30
N GLY A 51 -4.83 -10.03 1.28
CA GLY A 51 -5.24 -11.37 0.86
C GLY A 51 -4.82 -12.50 1.80
N SER A 52 -3.97 -12.22 2.80
CA SER A 52 -3.55 -13.22 3.78
C SER A 52 -4.70 -13.73 4.67
N HIS A 53 -5.81 -12.99 4.75
CA HIS A 53 -6.98 -13.34 5.55
C HIS A 53 -8.22 -13.46 4.66
N PRO A 54 -8.96 -14.59 4.68
CA PRO A 54 -10.14 -14.80 3.83
C PRO A 54 -11.21 -13.69 3.97
N ARG A 55 -11.34 -13.11 5.17
CA ARG A 55 -12.29 -12.03 5.44
C ARG A 55 -11.95 -10.71 4.73
N ASP A 56 -10.68 -10.52 4.37
CA ASP A 56 -10.14 -9.27 3.83
C ASP A 56 -9.91 -9.34 2.31
N GLU A 57 -10.18 -10.47 1.66
CA GLU A 57 -10.10 -10.65 0.20
C GLU A 57 -10.92 -9.61 -0.58
N ARG A 58 -12.09 -9.21 -0.07
CA ARG A 58 -12.92 -8.18 -0.70
C ARG A 58 -12.27 -6.81 -0.63
N LEU A 59 -11.50 -6.54 0.43
CA LEU A 59 -10.72 -5.32 0.57
C LEU A 59 -9.56 -5.31 -0.41
N GLN A 60 -8.83 -6.42 -0.50
CA GLN A 60 -7.74 -6.59 -1.47
C GLN A 60 -8.23 -6.32 -2.89
N ARG A 61 -9.30 -7.00 -3.32
CA ARG A 61 -9.88 -6.82 -4.65
C ARG A 61 -10.27 -5.39 -4.93
N ALA A 62 -10.94 -4.72 -3.98
CA ALA A 62 -11.31 -3.32 -4.14
C ALA A 62 -10.07 -2.42 -4.32
N VAL A 63 -9.02 -2.60 -3.52
CA VAL A 63 -7.78 -1.81 -3.59
C VAL A 63 -7.01 -2.10 -4.88
N GLU A 64 -6.86 -3.38 -5.25
CA GLU A 64 -6.12 -3.81 -6.44
C GLU A 64 -6.79 -3.30 -7.73
N THR A 65 -8.10 -3.47 -7.88
CA THR A 65 -8.86 -2.95 -9.03
C THR A 65 -8.86 -1.42 -9.08
N THR A 66 -8.70 -0.73 -7.94
CA THR A 66 -8.65 0.74 -7.93
C THR A 66 -7.29 1.29 -8.33
N TYR A 67 -6.22 0.71 -7.80
CA TYR A 67 -4.89 1.32 -7.86
C TYR A 67 -3.88 0.56 -8.72
N ALA A 68 -3.93 -0.78 -8.71
CA ALA A 68 -3.00 -1.60 -9.49
C ALA A 68 -3.52 -1.86 -10.92
N ARG A 69 -4.84 -1.95 -11.08
CA ARG A 69 -5.51 -2.16 -12.39
C ARG A 69 -6.61 -1.12 -12.58
N PRO A 70 -6.28 0.18 -12.61
CA PRO A 70 -7.27 1.24 -12.49
C PRO A 70 -8.28 1.21 -13.63
N ALA A 71 -9.55 1.08 -13.28
CA ALA A 71 -10.65 1.40 -14.18
C ALA A 71 -10.75 2.91 -14.41
N ALA A 72 -11.47 3.32 -15.46
CA ALA A 72 -11.66 4.75 -15.78
C ALA A 72 -12.35 5.52 -14.64
N THR A 73 -13.21 4.86 -13.86
CA THR A 73 -13.88 5.41 -12.67
C THR A 73 -13.99 4.37 -11.56
N GLN A 74 -14.29 4.83 -10.34
CA GLN A 74 -14.54 3.94 -9.20
C GLN A 74 -15.84 3.14 -9.37
N GLU A 75 -16.85 3.71 -10.01
CA GLU A 75 -18.10 3.02 -10.37
C GLU A 75 -17.83 1.89 -11.36
N ALA A 76 -16.94 2.10 -12.34
CA ALA A 76 -16.51 1.07 -13.27
C ALA A 76 -15.71 -0.03 -12.55
N ALA A 77 -14.86 0.33 -11.57
CA ALA A 77 -14.18 -0.65 -10.72
C ALA A 77 -15.18 -1.48 -9.89
N ALA A 78 -16.22 -0.84 -9.33
CA ALA A 78 -17.28 -1.53 -8.61
C ALA A 78 -18.05 -2.50 -9.51
N ALA A 79 -18.40 -2.07 -10.73
CA ALA A 79 -19.07 -2.89 -11.73
C ALA A 79 -18.20 -4.10 -12.15
N ALA A 80 -16.90 -3.91 -12.37
CA ALA A 80 -15.96 -4.98 -12.69
C ALA A 80 -15.84 -6.03 -11.58
N LEU A 81 -16.09 -5.64 -10.32
CA LEU A 81 -16.12 -6.52 -9.16
C LEU A 81 -17.51 -7.12 -8.88
N GLY A 82 -18.55 -6.72 -9.64
CA GLY A 82 -19.94 -7.15 -9.41
C GLY A 82 -20.51 -6.63 -8.08
N LEU A 83 -20.05 -5.47 -7.60
CA LEU A 83 -20.44 -4.91 -6.31
C LEU A 83 -21.31 -3.65 -6.45
N PRO A 84 -22.30 -3.45 -5.57
CA PRO A 84 -22.92 -2.14 -5.40
C PRO A 84 -21.87 -1.09 -5.04
N PHE A 85 -21.99 0.12 -5.59
CA PHE A 85 -20.98 1.17 -5.40
C PHE A 85 -20.73 1.52 -3.92
N SER A 86 -21.77 1.56 -3.09
CA SER A 86 -21.64 1.79 -1.63
C SER A 86 -20.83 0.69 -0.93
N THR A 87 -21.02 -0.57 -1.33
CA THR A 87 -20.28 -1.73 -0.80
C THR A 87 -18.82 -1.66 -1.23
N TYR A 88 -18.57 -1.38 -2.50
CA TYR A 88 -17.23 -1.14 -3.03
C TYR A 88 -16.53 -0.02 -2.27
N ARG A 89 -17.17 1.15 -2.08
CA ARG A 89 -16.55 2.29 -1.39
C ARG A 89 -16.19 1.97 0.06
N ARG A 90 -17.03 1.20 0.75
CA ARG A 90 -16.75 0.70 2.10
C ARG A 90 -15.52 -0.21 2.10
N HIS A 91 -15.45 -1.17 1.17
CA HIS A 91 -14.30 -2.06 1.04
C HIS A 91 -13.01 -1.32 0.67
N LEU A 92 -13.07 -0.39 -0.30
CA LEU A 92 -11.92 0.43 -0.67
C LEU A 92 -11.39 1.23 0.52
N THR A 93 -12.28 1.90 1.27
CA THR A 93 -11.89 2.72 2.43
C THR A 93 -11.23 1.89 3.53
N GLN A 94 -11.79 0.70 3.80
CA GLN A 94 -11.24 -0.22 4.78
C GLN A 94 -9.90 -0.81 4.32
N GLY A 95 -9.80 -1.22 3.05
CA GLY A 95 -8.58 -1.75 2.45
C GLY A 95 -7.44 -0.73 2.47
N VAL A 96 -7.69 0.51 2.04
CA VAL A 96 -6.70 1.60 2.11
C VAL A 96 -6.23 1.83 3.54
N SER A 97 -7.14 1.81 4.52
CA SER A 97 -6.79 1.95 5.94
C SER A 97 -5.91 0.81 6.43
N ARG A 98 -6.18 -0.44 6.02
CA ARG A 98 -5.37 -1.61 6.40
C ARG A 98 -4.00 -1.61 5.74
N VAL A 99 -3.91 -1.21 4.47
CA VAL A 99 -2.62 -1.02 3.79
C VAL A 99 -1.78 0.03 4.51
N CYS A 100 -2.36 1.19 4.85
CA CYS A 100 -1.64 2.23 5.58
C CYS A 100 -1.21 1.74 6.98
N ALA A 101 -2.06 0.99 7.68
CA ALA A 101 -1.73 0.44 8.99
C ALA A 101 -0.58 -0.58 8.91
N TRP A 102 -0.55 -1.43 7.88
CA TRP A 102 0.54 -2.38 7.68
C TRP A 102 1.87 -1.68 7.34
N LEU A 103 1.85 -0.70 6.44
CA LEU A 103 3.02 0.11 6.11
C LEU A 103 3.56 0.85 7.35
N TRP A 104 2.65 1.42 8.16
CA TRP A 104 3.02 2.08 9.41
C TRP A 104 3.60 1.13 10.45
N ALA A 105 3.05 -0.09 10.57
CA ALA A 105 3.59 -1.10 11.47
C ALA A 105 5.02 -1.51 11.09
N GLN A 106 5.38 -1.49 9.82
CA GLN A 106 6.78 -1.69 9.41
C GLN A 106 7.68 -0.53 9.79
N GLU A 107 7.25 0.71 9.53
CA GLU A 107 8.02 1.91 9.91
C GLU A 107 8.30 1.96 11.42
N VAL A 108 7.29 1.63 12.24
CA VAL A 108 7.40 1.67 13.71
C VAL A 108 8.05 0.40 14.27
N GLY A 109 7.77 -0.77 13.71
CA GLY A 109 8.35 -2.04 14.16
C GLY A 109 9.85 -2.15 13.87
N ASP A 110 10.33 -1.47 12.83
CA ASP A 110 11.75 -1.32 12.50
C ASP A 110 12.43 -0.14 13.21
N ALA A 111 11.65 0.74 13.86
CA ALA A 111 12.20 1.70 14.80
C ALA A 111 12.70 0.95 16.04
N VAL A 112 13.92 0.39 15.93
CA VAL A 112 14.68 -0.21 17.02
C VAL A 112 14.49 0.66 18.26
N VAL A 113 13.79 0.10 19.26
CA VAL A 113 13.86 0.57 20.63
C VAL A 113 15.35 0.63 20.94
N PRO A 114 15.95 1.78 21.26
CA PRO A 114 17.32 1.78 21.70
C PRO A 114 17.33 0.95 22.98
N THR A 115 17.84 -0.27 22.91
CA THR A 115 18.25 -1.02 24.08
C THR A 115 19.30 -0.16 24.75
N ALA A 116 18.86 0.68 25.68
CA ALA A 116 19.70 1.35 26.64
C ALA A 116 20.33 0.22 27.48
N GLY A 117 21.46 -0.29 26.98
CA GLY A 117 22.33 -1.18 27.72
C GLY A 117 22.78 -0.46 28.96
N HIS A 118 22.08 -0.75 30.06
CA HIS A 118 22.61 -0.59 31.40
C HIS A 118 23.75 -1.60 31.54
N ARG A 119 24.98 -1.11 31.55
CA ARG A 119 25.97 -1.29 32.64
C ARG A 119 27.34 -0.79 32.22
#